data_AF-A0AB39R7C4-F1
#
_entry.id   AF-A0AB39R7C4-F1
#
_cell.length_a   1.000
_cell.length_b   1.000
_cell.length_c   1.000
_cell.angle_alpha   90.00
_cell.angle_beta   90.00
_cell.angle_gamma   90.00
#
_symmetry.space_group_name_H-M   'P 1'
#
loop_
_entity.id
_entity.type
_entity.pdbx_description
1 polymer ?
#
loop_
_entity_poly.entity_id
_entity_poly.type
_entity_poly.pdbx_seq_one_letter_code
_entity_poly.pdbx_strand_id
1 'polypeptide(L)' 'MFFAGSVRQDLPAATAGLTLSYSSGAVEGHVNRIKTIKRQMYGQASFTLLRARILLQP' A
#
# COMPACT_ATOMS: atom_id res chain seq x y z
N MET A 1 21.43 11.61 -6.51
CA MET A 1 21.29 12.56 -5.40
C MET A 1 19.83 13.06 -5.31
N PHE A 2 18.85 12.16 -5.12
CA PHE A 2 17.40 12.53 -5.16
C PHE A 2 16.65 12.19 -3.86
N PHE A 3 17.22 11.36 -2.98
CA PHE A 3 16.57 10.92 -1.74
C PHE A 3 16.47 12.03 -0.68
N ALA A 4 17.50 12.86 -0.51
CA ALA A 4 17.51 13.91 0.50
C ALA A 4 16.50 15.04 0.24
N GLY A 5 16.14 15.27 -1.04
CA GLY A 5 15.15 16.29 -1.42
C GLY A 5 13.71 15.84 -1.17
N SER A 6 13.39 14.58 -1.46
CA SER A 6 12.05 14.02 -1.23
C SER A 6 11.74 13.89 0.26
N VAL A 7 12.71 13.50 1.09
CA VAL A 7 12.53 13.40 2.54
C VAL A 7 12.10 14.73 3.18
N ARG A 8 12.61 15.86 2.68
CA ARG A 8 12.19 17.19 3.15
C ARG A 8 10.76 17.55 2.75
N GLN A 9 10.28 17.05 1.61
CA GLN A 9 8.90 17.26 1.15
C GLN A 9 7.91 16.36 1.90
N ASP A 10 8.35 15.20 2.40
CA ASP A 10 7.52 14.25 3.15
C ASP A 10 7.45 14.55 4.66
N LEU A 11 8.23 15.52 5.18
CA LEU A 11 8.19 15.94 6.59
C LEU A 11 6.79 16.35 7.09
N PRO A 12 5.96 17.10 6.34
CA PRO A 12 4.60 17.43 6.74
C PRO A 12 3.71 16.19 6.87
N ALA A 13 3.87 15.21 5.97
CA ALA A 13 3.12 13.96 6.00
C ALA A 13 3.53 13.09 7.20
N ALA A 14 4.83 13.02 7.52
CA ALA A 14 5.33 12.33 8.70
C ALA A 14 4.85 12.98 10.01
N THR A 15 4.84 14.31 10.07
CA THR A 15 4.34 15.07 11.22
C THR A 15 2.84 14.84 11.41
N ALA A 16 2.07 14.86 10.31
CA ALA A 16 0.64 14.55 10.33
C ALA A 16 0.36 13.12 10.80
N GLY A 17 1.13 12.13 10.32
CA GLY A 17 1.01 10.73 10.76
C GLY A 17 1.35 10.49 12.23
N LEU A 18 2.14 11.35 12.85
CA LEU A 18 2.46 11.30 14.29
C LEU A 18 1.50 12.13 15.16
N THR A 19 0.80 13.11 14.58
CA THR A 19 -0.08 14.04 15.30
C THR A 19 -1.55 13.61 15.25
N LEU A 20 -1.96 12.94 14.17
CA LEU A 20 -3.36 12.55 13.96
C LEU A 20 -3.58 11.11 14.42
N SER A 21 -4.67 10.90 15.15
CA SER A 21 -5.07 9.57 15.65
C SER A 21 -5.44 8.58 14.54
N TYR A 22 -5.61 9.08 13.30
CA TYR A 22 -5.85 8.27 12.12
C TYR A 22 -4.55 8.09 11.33
N SER A 23 -4.18 6.84 11.06
CA SER A 23 -3.01 6.50 10.24
C SER A 23 -3.45 5.87 8.92
N SER A 24 -2.69 6.15 7.86
CA SER A 24 -2.86 5.46 6.57
C SER A 24 -2.43 3.99 6.62
N GLY A 25 -1.92 3.49 7.76
CA GLY A 25 -1.35 2.15 7.90
C GLY A 25 -2.33 1.03 7.56
N ALA A 26 -3.61 1.19 7.87
CA ALA A 26 -4.63 0.23 7.46
C ALA A 26 -4.78 0.20 5.92
N VAL A 27 -4.86 1.36 5.27
CA VAL A 27 -4.99 1.48 3.81
C VAL A 27 -3.74 0.95 3.11
N GLU A 28 -2.55 1.29 3.60
CA GLU A 28 -1.27 0.78 3.10
C GLU A 28 -1.16 -0.74 3.25
N GLY A 29 -1.64 -1.29 4.37
CA GLY A 29 -1.73 -2.73 4.60
C GLY A 29 -2.59 -3.45 3.56
N HIS A 30 -3.77 -2.89 3.24
CA HIS A 30 -4.63 -3.43 2.18
C HIS A 30 -3.95 -3.38 0.81
N VAL A 31 -3.30 -2.26 0.47
CA VAL A 31 -2.54 -2.12 -0.78
C VAL A 31 -1.39 -3.13 -0.84
N ASN A 32 -0.68 -3.35 0.26
CA ASN A 32 0.39 -4.33 0.34
C ASN A 32 -0.11 -5.77 0.20
N ARG A 33 -1.27 -6.11 0.80
CA ARG A 33 -1.92 -7.43 0.63
C ARG A 33 -2.27 -7.66 -0.84
N ILE A 34 -2.89 -6.68 -1.50
CA ILE A 34 -3.25 -6.76 -2.92
C ILE A 34 -1.99 -6.95 -3.81
N LYS A 35 -0.93 -6.17 -3.56
CA LYS A 35 0.35 -6.29 -4.28
C LYS A 35 0.97 -7.68 -4.07
N THR A 36 0.91 -8.21 -2.85
CA THR A 36 1.41 -9.55 -2.52
C THR A 36 0.65 -10.63 -3.28
N ILE A 37 -0.68 -10.59 -3.30
CA ILE A 37 -1.52 -11.54 -4.05
C ILE A 37 -1.21 -11.47 -5.55
N LYS A 38 -1.11 -10.27 -6.12
CA LYS A 38 -0.74 -10.09 -7.54
C LYS A 38 0.66 -10.63 -7.86
N ARG A 39 1.62 -10.51 -6.92
CA ARG A 39 2.98 -11.05 -7.07
C ARG A 39 3.01 -12.59 -6.97
N GLN A 40 2.21 -13.18 -6.07
CA GLN A 40 2.02 -14.64 -6.01
C GLN A 40 1.42 -15.20 -7.30
N MET A 41 0.69 -14.38 -8.06
CA MET A 41 0.15 -14.73 -9.37
C MET A 41 1.11 -14.44 -10.53
N TYR A 42 2.39 -14.17 -10.25
CA TYR A 42 3.42 -13.84 -11.25
C TYR A 42 3.01 -12.67 -12.19
N GLY A 43 2.19 -11.74 -11.70
CA GLY A 43 1.67 -10.62 -12.48
C GLY A 43 0.50 -10.95 -13.42
N GLN A 44 0.11 -12.22 -13.52
CA GLN A 44 -0.97 -12.72 -14.39
C GLN A 44 -2.34 -12.68 -13.69
N ALA A 45 -2.76 -11.50 -13.27
CA ALA A 45 -4.06 -11.31 -12.63
C ALA A 45 -4.83 -10.18 -13.32
N SER A 46 -5.81 -10.52 -14.15
CA SER A 46 -6.85 -9.57 -14.56
C SER A 46 -7.66 -9.14 -13.32
N PHE A 47 -8.35 -8.00 -13.39
CA PHE A 47 -9.12 -7.48 -12.26
C PHE A 47 -10.10 -8.52 -11.70
N THR A 48 -10.76 -9.29 -12.58
CA THR A 48 -11.69 -10.36 -12.20
C THR A 48 -11.01 -11.47 -11.40
N LEU A 49 -9.81 -11.91 -11.82
CA LEU A 49 -9.04 -12.94 -11.11
C LEU A 49 -8.51 -12.46 -9.76
N LEU A 50 -8.04 -11.21 -9.70
CA LEU A 50 -7.57 -10.59 -8.46
C LEU A 50 -8.72 -10.45 -7.46
N ARG A 51 -9.90 -9.99 -7.91
CA ARG A 51 -11.11 -9.86 -7.10
C ARG A 51 -11.58 -11.21 -6.57
N ALA A 52 -11.63 -12.24 -7.41
CA ALA A 52 -12.00 -13.59 -6.98
C ALA A 52 -11.05 -14.10 -5.88
N ARG A 53 -9.74 -13.89 -6.03
CA ARG A 53 -8.75 -14.37 -5.05
C ARG A 53 -8.76 -13.60 -3.73
N ILE A 54 -9.10 -12.31 -3.76
CA ILE A 54 -9.28 -11.51 -2.54
C ILE A 54 -10.52 -11.95 -1.77
N LEU A 55 -11.63 -12.23 -2.46
CA LEU A 55 -12.89 -12.65 -1.84
C LEU A 55 -12.90 -14.12 -1.39
N LEU A 56 -12.10 -14.98 -2.04
CA LEU A 56 -11.97 -16.40 -1.72
C LEU A 56 -10.83 -16.68 -0.73
N GLN A 57 -10.01 -15.69 -0.40
CA GLN A 57 -9.05 -15.82 0.71
C GLN A 57 -9.80 -15.65 2.03
N PRO A 58 -9.58 -16.55 3.02
CA PRO A 58 -10.04 -16.32 4.38
C PRO A 58 -9.39 -15.07 5.03
#